data_AF-A0AAN8YR22-F1
#
_entry.id   AF-A0AAN8YR22-F1
#
_cell.length_a   1.000
_cell.length_b   1.000
_cell.length_c   1.000
_cell.angle_alpha   90.00
_cell.angle_beta   90.00
_cell.angle_gamma   90.00
#
_symmetry.space_group_name_H-M   'P 1'
#
loop_
_entity.id
_entity.type
_entity.pdbx_description
1 polymer ?
#
loop_
_entity_poly.entity_id
_entity_poly.type
_entity_poly.pdbx_seq_one_letter_code
_entity_poly.pdbx_strand_id
1 'polypeptide(L)'
;MAYWNTTSNEVLAFDVKNEVSAVLHVPIPPGRYGALTQIEDELCHVTAYNEGGDVFVLDIYGGMYMSLNTFIPCFNNADDIVVIYTNERIYLYHLREQKVEALRTPGQLNPQRRFIYLI
;
A
#
# COMPACT_ATOMS: atom_id res chain seq x y z
N MET A 1 19.32 -11.48 5.96
CA MET A 1 18.31 -10.93 6.88
C MET A 1 17.02 -11.68 6.67
N ALA A 2 16.25 -11.86 7.73
CA ALA A 2 14.91 -12.42 7.67
C ALA A 2 13.96 -11.50 8.46
N TYR A 3 12.72 -11.40 7.99
CA TYR A 3 11.74 -10.43 8.47
C TYR A 3 10.38 -11.10 8.73
N TRP A 4 9.69 -10.67 9.78
CA TRP A 4 8.37 -11.20 10.13
C TRP A 4 7.45 -10.11 10.68
N ASN A 5 6.17 -10.21 10.34
CA ASN A 5 5.13 -9.45 11.00
C ASN A 5 4.90 -9.95 12.42
N THR A 6 4.80 -9.02 13.34
CA THR A 6 4.36 -9.28 14.71
C THR A 6 2.87 -8.96 14.86
N THR A 7 2.26 -9.45 15.94
CA THR A 7 0.85 -9.12 16.26
C THR A 7 0.66 -7.66 16.71
N SER A 8 1.75 -6.95 17.02
CA SER A 8 1.76 -5.54 17.42
C SER A 8 1.94 -4.57 16.24
N ASN A 9 1.83 -5.04 14.99
CA ASN A 9 2.12 -4.24 13.78
C ASN A 9 3.58 -3.71 13.72
N GLU A 10 4.48 -4.37 14.44
CA GLU A 10 5.93 -4.14 14.36
C GLU A 10 6.58 -5.20 13.46
N VAL A 11 7.79 -4.91 13.00
CA VAL A 11 8.56 -5.80 12.13
C VAL A 11 9.77 -6.32 12.90
N LEU A 12 9.82 -7.64 13.10
CA LEU A 12 11.01 -8.30 13.62
C LEU A 12 12.01 -8.49 12.48
N ALA A 13 13.20 -7.91 12.62
CA ALA A 13 14.34 -8.16 11.74
C ALA A 13 15.35 -9.05 12.47
N PHE A 14 15.81 -10.11 11.80
CA PHE A 14 16.83 -11.02 12.32
C PHE A 14 17.99 -11.17 11.34
N ASP A 15 19.19 -10.90 11.84
CA ASP A 15 20.44 -11.24 11.17
C ASP A 15 20.82 -12.69 11.50
N VAL A 16 20.47 -13.59 10.59
CA VAL A 16 20.76 -15.03 10.69
C VAL A 16 22.26 -15.31 10.86
N LYS A 17 23.15 -14.47 10.31
CA LYS A 17 24.58 -14.72 10.34
C LYS A 17 25.20 -14.35 11.69
N ASN A 18 24.77 -13.21 12.25
CA ASN A 18 25.32 -12.67 13.48
C ASN A 18 24.46 -13.00 14.72
N GLU A 19 23.29 -13.63 14.50
CA GLU A 19 22.31 -13.98 15.54
C GLU A 19 21.79 -12.76 16.32
N VAL A 20 21.69 -11.62 15.65
CA VAL A 20 21.19 -10.36 16.24
C VAL A 20 19.78 -10.08 15.75
N SER A 21 18.91 -9.61 16.65
CA SER A 21 17.55 -9.18 16.30
C SER A 21 17.33 -7.69 16.58
N ALA A 22 16.41 -7.09 15.84
CA ALA A 22 15.91 -5.74 16.07
C ALA A 22 14.40 -5.70 15.78
N VAL A 23 13.68 -4.84 16.49
CA VAL A 23 12.26 -4.56 16.23
C VAL A 23 12.17 -3.19 15.57
N LEU A 24 11.61 -3.15 14.37
CA LEU A 24 11.33 -1.93 13.64
C LEU A 24 9.87 -1.53 13.91
N HIS A 25 9.69 -0.33 14.43
CA HIS A 25 8.36 0.22 14.66
C HIS A 25 7.80 0.79 13.36
N VAL A 26 6.61 0.34 12.96
CA VAL A 26 5.89 0.93 11.83
C VAL A 26 4.82 1.86 12.41
N PRO A 27 4.78 3.15 12.01
CA PRO A 27 3.85 4.13 12.58
C PRO A 27 2.44 3.95 12.02
N ILE A 28 1.82 2.80 12.33
CA ILE A 28 0.52 2.39 11.84
C ILE A 28 -0.56 2.89 12.81
N PRO A 29 -1.56 3.63 12.32
CA PRO A 29 -2.70 4.03 13.13
C PRO A 29 -3.44 2.83 13.77
N PRO A 30 -4.01 2.99 14.97
CA PRO A 30 -4.79 1.94 15.62
C PRO A 30 -5.90 1.38 14.73
N GLY A 31 -6.09 0.07 14.74
CA GLY A 31 -7.14 -0.61 13.97
C GLY A 31 -6.80 -0.86 12.50
N ARG A 32 -5.60 -0.46 12.04
CA ARG A 32 -5.09 -0.84 10.72
C ARG A 32 -4.20 -2.07 10.83
N TYR A 33 -4.29 -2.95 9.85
CA TYR A 33 -3.45 -4.13 9.73
C TYR A 33 -2.76 -4.13 8.37
N GLY A 34 -1.62 -4.80 8.28
CA GLY A 34 -0.88 -4.85 7.04
C GLY A 34 0.01 -6.07 6.90
N ALA A 35 0.73 -6.09 5.79
CA ALA A 35 1.58 -7.18 5.38
C ALA A 35 2.97 -6.66 4.98
N LEU A 36 4.00 -7.43 5.30
CA LEU A 36 5.32 -7.24 4.70
C LEU A 36 5.31 -7.74 3.25
N THR A 37 5.93 -6.97 2.38
CA THR A 37 6.16 -7.31 0.98
C THR A 37 7.47 -6.70 0.51
N GLN A 38 7.95 -7.12 -0.66
CA GLN A 38 9.08 -6.49 -1.32
C GLN A 38 8.58 -5.69 -2.54
N ILE A 39 9.00 -4.43 -2.67
CA ILE A 39 8.71 -3.55 -3.81
C ILE A 39 10.05 -3.01 -4.32
N GLU A 40 10.39 -3.27 -5.57
CA GLU A 40 11.66 -2.79 -6.19
C GLU A 40 12.90 -3.08 -5.33
N ASP A 41 13.01 -4.33 -4.85
CA ASP A 41 14.05 -4.81 -3.93
C ASP A 41 14.03 -4.24 -2.50
N GLU A 42 13.14 -3.29 -2.20
CA GLU A 42 12.96 -2.71 -0.88
C GLU A 42 11.93 -3.50 -0.05
N LEU A 43 12.23 -3.74 1.23
CA LEU A 43 11.24 -4.27 2.16
C LEU A 43 10.24 -3.17 2.53
N CYS A 44 8.96 -3.40 2.24
CA CYS A 44 7.88 -2.49 2.56
C CYS A 44 6.85 -3.16 3.47
N HIS A 45 6.19 -2.36 4.29
CA HIS A 45 4.97 -2.77 5.00
C HIS A 45 3.78 -2.05 4.37
N VAL A 46 2.76 -2.80 3.95
CA VAL A 46 1.58 -2.25 3.28
C VAL A 46 0.37 -2.43 4.17
N THR A 47 -0.34 -1.34 4.45
CA THR A 47 -1.64 -1.40 5.15
C THR A 47 -2.76 -0.98 4.21
N ALA A 48 -3.95 -1.53 4.42
CA ALA A 48 -5.15 -1.17 3.67
C ALA A 48 -6.26 -0.76 4.63
N TYR A 49 -6.97 0.33 4.33
CA TYR A 49 -8.13 0.76 5.12
C TYR A 49 -9.19 1.42 4.23
N ASN A 50 -10.45 1.37 4.68
CA ASN A 50 -11.55 2.09 4.04
C ASN A 50 -11.54 3.55 4.56
N GLU A 51 -11.37 4.51 3.67
CA GLU A 51 -11.43 5.95 4.00
C GLU A 51 -12.90 6.42 4.05
N GLY A 52 -13.76 5.82 3.22
CA GLY A 52 -15.20 6.02 3.24
C GLY A 52 -15.88 5.52 1.96
N GLY A 53 -17.03 4.86 2.12
CA GLY A 53 -17.79 4.31 0.97
C GLY A 53 -16.95 3.32 0.18
N ASP A 54 -16.82 3.58 -1.12
CA ASP A 54 -16.08 2.74 -2.06
C ASP A 54 -14.59 3.11 -2.18
N VAL A 55 -14.11 4.01 -1.32
CA VAL A 55 -12.72 4.47 -1.31
C VAL A 55 -11.91 3.73 -0.25
N PHE A 56 -10.87 3.07 -0.72
CA PHE A 56 -9.85 2.42 0.09
C PHE A 56 -8.51 3.10 -0.14
N VAL A 57 -7.64 3.07 0.86
CA VAL A 57 -6.29 3.63 0.75
C VAL A 57 -5.29 2.57 1.15
N LEU A 58 -4.25 2.42 0.33
CA LEU A 58 -3.08 1.62 0.63
C LEU A 58 -1.96 2.55 1.09
N ASP A 59 -1.54 2.43 2.35
CA ASP A 59 -0.34 3.11 2.85
C ASP A 59 0.86 2.17 2.70
N ILE A 60 1.92 2.65 2.06
CA ILE A 60 3.16 1.92 1.85
C ILE A 60 4.25 2.56 2.70
N TYR A 61 4.71 1.80 3.68
CA TYR A 61 5.81 2.15 4.57
C TYR A 61 7.09 1.49 4.07
N GLY A 62 8.17 2.24 4.02
CA GLY A 62 9.44 1.77 3.48
C GLY A 62 10.64 2.47 4.12
N GLY A 63 11.81 2.10 3.63
CA GLY A 63 13.10 2.56 4.11
C GLY A 63 13.51 1.91 5.42
N MET A 64 14.72 2.27 5.87
CA MET A 64 15.33 1.71 7.09
C MET A 64 14.48 1.91 8.35
N TYR A 65 13.67 2.96 8.39
CA TYR A 65 12.83 3.33 9.54
C TYR A 65 11.35 3.00 9.36
N MET A 66 10.96 2.30 8.29
CA MET A 66 9.56 1.97 8.02
C MET A 66 8.62 3.19 8.08
N SER A 67 9.07 4.32 7.54
CA SER A 67 8.27 5.55 7.48
C SER A 67 7.29 5.50 6.32
N LEU A 68 6.17 6.23 6.42
CA LEU A 68 5.22 6.34 5.31
C LEU A 68 5.93 6.93 4.08
N ASN A 69 6.08 6.13 3.04
CA ASN A 69 6.76 6.50 1.81
C ASN A 69 5.75 7.03 0.78
N THR A 70 4.66 6.29 0.58
CA THR A 70 3.59 6.69 -0.34
C THR A 70 2.23 6.17 0.13
N PHE A 71 1.17 6.74 -0.43
CA PHE A 71 -0.19 6.23 -0.29
C PHE A 71 -0.84 6.13 -1.67
N ILE A 72 -1.69 5.12 -1.86
CA ILE A 72 -2.36 4.86 -3.12
C ILE A 72 -3.87 4.78 -2.87
N PRO A 73 -4.66 5.71 -3.43
CA PRO A 73 -6.11 5.60 -3.37
C PRO A 73 -6.58 4.50 -4.34
N CYS A 74 -7.49 3.68 -3.83
CA CYS A 74 -8.12 2.57 -4.50
C CYS A 74 -9.64 2.76 -4.48
N PHE A 75 -10.28 2.64 -5.64
CA PHE A 75 -11.74 2.73 -5.72
C PHE A 75 -12.28 1.36 -6.12
N ASN A 76 -13.15 0.79 -5.28
CA ASN A 76 -13.86 -0.43 -5.62
C ASN A 76 -15.17 -0.06 -6.33
N ASN A 77 -15.22 -0.20 -7.65
CA ASN A 77 -16.50 -0.03 -8.34
C ASN A 77 -17.39 -1.26 -8.08
N ALA A 78 -18.71 -1.07 -8.11
CA ALA A 78 -19.71 -2.13 -7.96
C ALA A 78 -19.53 -3.33 -8.92
N ASP A 79 -18.73 -3.17 -9.97
CA ASP A 79 -18.40 -4.19 -10.97
C ASP A 79 -17.14 -5.02 -10.64
N ASP A 80 -16.69 -5.07 -9.38
CA ASP A 80 -15.51 -5.82 -8.94
C ASP A 80 -14.20 -5.38 -9.63
N ILE A 81 -14.07 -4.08 -9.90
CA ILE A 81 -12.87 -3.47 -10.46
C ILE A 81 -12.26 -2.54 -9.41
N VAL A 82 -11.00 -2.78 -9.08
CA VAL A 82 -10.21 -1.87 -8.24
C VAL A 82 -9.43 -0.93 -9.13
N VAL A 83 -9.72 0.37 -9.02
CA VAL A 83 -8.97 1.42 -9.71
C VAL A 83 -7.85 1.91 -8.82
N ILE A 84 -6.61 1.79 -9.27
CA ILE A 84 -5.39 2.18 -8.55
C ILE A 84 -4.77 3.38 -9.26
N TYR A 85 -4.66 4.51 -8.56
CA TYR A 85 -4.08 5.72 -9.13
C TYR A 85 -2.61 5.88 -8.73
N THR A 86 -1.74 6.04 -9.72
CA THR A 86 -0.36 6.48 -9.51
C THR A 86 -0.11 7.79 -10.24
N ASN A 87 1.06 8.40 -10.01
CA ASN A 87 1.46 9.63 -10.69
C ASN A 87 1.54 9.48 -12.22
N GLU A 88 1.79 8.27 -12.71
CA GLU A 88 2.10 8.00 -14.12
C GLU A 88 0.99 7.22 -14.84
N ARG A 89 0.23 6.41 -14.12
CA ARG A 89 -0.71 5.44 -14.68
C ARG A 89 -1.93 5.26 -13.80
N ILE A 90 -3.02 4.87 -14.42
CA ILE A 90 -4.18 4.32 -13.73
C ILE A 90 -4.19 2.82 -14.02
N TYR A 91 -4.22 2.00 -12.98
CA TYR A 91 -4.40 0.56 -13.13
C TYR A 91 -5.84 0.18 -12.81
N LEU A 92 -6.41 -0.66 -13.66
CA LEU A 92 -7.72 -1.28 -13.46
C LEU A 92 -7.46 -2.74 -13.15
N TYR A 93 -7.74 -3.17 -11.92
CA TYR A 93 -7.63 -4.56 -11.52
C TYR A 93 -9.01 -5.21 -11.50
N HIS A 94 -9.25 -6.12 -12.43
CA HIS A 94 -10.49 -6.90 -12.52
C HIS A 94 -10.40 -8.07 -11.54
N LEU A 95 -11.06 -7.98 -10.38
CA LEU A 95 -10.94 -8.95 -9.30
C LEU A 95 -11.34 -10.37 -9.74
N ARG A 96 -12.40 -10.49 -10.55
CA ARG A 96 -12.90 -11.79 -11.05
C ARG A 96 -11.95 -12.46 -12.02
N GLU A 97 -11.36 -11.68 -12.92
CA GLU A 97 -10.46 -12.17 -13.97
C GLU A 97 -9.01 -12.27 -13.50
N GLN A 98 -8.70 -11.73 -12.31
CA GLN A 98 -7.34 -11.52 -11.81
C GLN A 98 -6.43 -10.86 -12.84
N LYS A 99 -6.99 -9.91 -13.59
CA LYS A 99 -6.36 -9.24 -14.72
C LYS A 99 -6.11 -7.78 -14.40
N VAL A 100 -4.95 -7.26 -14.80
CA VAL A 100 -4.62 -5.85 -14.69
C VAL A 100 -4.57 -5.19 -16.07
N GLU A 101 -5.18 -4.02 -16.19
CA GLU A 101 -5.08 -3.14 -17.35
C GLU A 101 -4.47 -1.81 -16.92
N ALA A 102 -3.62 -1.22 -17.75
CA ALA A 102 -2.94 0.04 -17.45
C ALA A 102 -3.33 1.12 -18.47
N LEU A 103 -3.93 2.20 -17.98
CA LEU A 103 -4.24 3.39 -18.74
C LEU A 103 -3.16 4.46 -18.51
N ARG A 104 -2.72 5.14 -19.57
CA ARG A 104 -1.85 6.32 -19.45
C ARG A 104 -2.67 7.52 -18.98
N THR A 105 -2.18 8.28 -18.01
CA THR A 105 -2.86 9.50 -17.55
C THR A 105 -2.70 10.64 -18.56
N PRO A 106 -3.78 11.40 -18.88
CA PRO A 106 -3.67 12.67 -19.57
C PRO A 106 -3.29 13.76 -18.57
N GLY A 107 -2.00 13.91 -18.27
CA GLY A 107 -1.48 15.03 -17.48
C GLY A 107 -1.73 14.94 -15.96
N GLN A 108 -0.98 15.76 -15.21
CA GLN A 108 -0.91 15.73 -13.74
C GLN A 108 -2.30 15.81 -13.09
N LEU A 109 -2.65 14.77 -12.33
CA LEU A 109 -3.73 14.85 -11.36
C LEU A 109 -3.31 15.83 -10.26
N ASN A 110 -4.06 16.93 -10.13
CA ASN A 110 -3.83 17.91 -9.08
C ASN A 110 -4.15 17.25 -7.72
N PRO A 111 -3.18 17.07 -6.81
CA PRO A 111 -3.40 16.41 -5.52
C PRO A 111 -4.40 17.15 -4.61
N GLN A 112 -4.76 18.40 -4.93
CA GLN A 112 -5.83 19.15 -4.24
C GLN A 112 -7.24 18.81 -4.75
N ARG A 113 -7.40 18.17 -5.91
CA ARG A 113 -8.70 17.65 -6.38
C ARG A 113 -8.87 16.23 -5.87
N ARG A 114 -9.03 16.10 -4.56
CA ARG A 114 -9.06 14.80 -3.86
C ARG A 114 -10.20 13.87 -4.28
N PHE A 115 -11.29 14.34 -4.88
CA PHE A 115 -12.39 13.45 -5.29
C PHE A 115 -13.06 14.02 -6.52
N ILE A 116 -12.94 13.33 -7.65
CA ILE A 116 -13.93 13.46 -8.72
C ILE A 116 -14.97 12.39 -8.38
N TYR A 117 -16.11 12.81 -7.82
CA TYR A 117 -17.29 11.97 -7.83
C TYR A 117 -17.65 11.74 -9.30
N LEU A 118 -17.34 10.56 -9.83
CA LEU A 118 -17.96 10.09 -11.05
C LEU A 118 -19.36 9.61 -10.64
N ILE A 119 -20.32 10.51 -10.85
CA ILE A 119 -21.76 10.24 -10.83
C ILE A 119 -22.12 9.44 -12.08
#